data_AF-A0A3D5PZ55-F1
#
_entry.id   AF-A0A3D5PZ55-F1
#
_cell.length_a   1.000
_cell.length_b   1.000
_cell.length_c   1.000
_cell.angle_alpha   90.00
_cell.angle_beta   90.00
_cell.angle_gamma   90.00
#
_symmetry.space_group_name_H-M   'P 1'
#
loop_
_entity.id
_entity.type
_entity.pdbx_description
1 polymer ?
#
loop_
_entity_poly.entity_id
_entity_poly.type
_entity_poly.pdbx_seq_one_letter_code
_entity_poly.pdbx_strand_id
1 'polypeptide(L)'
;MREGYTEARQRVITLERGRSIDQQALKVARRTIVELETEMAALRADLSFYRNIMAPSETSKGLQVDRLQLHKGHLAHQWDFRLTLVQVGNNKSYISGVVAVNLIGRRDGEREVIALRDLSEQIDDLGVKFRFRYFQDVEGTLQIPDGFRPVEVQVVARADGGKSSRAERTFDWQELTEN
;
A
#
# COMPACT_ATOMS: atom_id res chain seq x y z
N MET A 1 23.15 58.86 -45.32
CA MET A 1 22.06 59.01 -44.32
C MET A 1 20.96 57.95 -44.41
N ARG A 2 20.60 57.40 -45.58
CA ARG A 2 19.55 56.37 -45.69
C ARG A 2 19.97 54.97 -45.21
N GLU A 3 21.24 54.61 -45.32
CA GLU A 3 21.75 53.28 -44.92
C GLU A 3 21.77 53.06 -43.40
N GLY A 4 22.21 54.06 -42.62
CA GLY A 4 22.24 53.95 -41.15
C GLY A 4 20.86 53.88 -40.49
N TYR A 5 19.82 54.45 -41.12
CA TYR A 5 18.43 54.37 -40.63
C TYR A 5 17.83 52.97 -40.84
N THR A 6 18.15 52.34 -41.97
CA THR A 6 17.73 50.97 -42.28
C THR A 6 18.47 49.96 -41.38
N GLU A 7 19.76 50.17 -41.14
CA GLU A 7 20.56 49.32 -40.25
C GLU A 7 20.11 49.43 -38.79
N ALA A 8 19.83 50.66 -38.31
CA ALA A 8 19.31 50.89 -36.96
C ALA A 8 17.91 50.27 -36.76
N ARG A 9 17.00 50.39 -37.75
CA ARG A 9 15.69 49.72 -37.72
C ARG A 9 15.83 48.21 -37.71
N GLN A 10 16.73 47.65 -38.52
CA GLN A 10 16.97 46.21 -38.54
C GLN A 10 17.52 45.69 -37.20
N ARG A 11 18.40 46.46 -36.54
CA ARG A 11 18.90 46.14 -35.20
C ARG A 11 17.80 46.18 -34.14
N VAL A 12 16.92 47.19 -34.14
CA VAL A 12 15.78 47.26 -33.20
C VAL A 12 14.83 46.07 -33.39
N ILE A 13 14.48 45.73 -34.64
CA ILE A 13 13.61 44.58 -34.94
C ILE A 13 14.26 43.25 -34.51
N THR A 14 15.58 43.15 -34.58
CA THR A 14 16.33 41.96 -34.15
C THR A 14 16.39 41.87 -32.63
N LEU A 15 16.60 43.00 -31.93
CA LEU A 15 16.60 43.09 -30.48
C LEU A 15 15.21 42.86 -29.87
N GLU A 16 14.15 43.38 -30.49
CA GLU A 16 12.76 43.14 -30.07
C GLU A 16 12.36 41.67 -30.26
N ARG A 17 12.77 41.05 -31.38
CA ARG A 17 12.59 39.61 -31.58
C ARG A 17 13.39 38.79 -30.58
N GLY A 18 14.65 39.14 -30.32
CA GLY A 18 15.48 38.50 -29.30
C GLY A 18 14.83 38.58 -27.91
N ARG A 19 14.36 39.76 -27.51
CA ARG A 19 13.67 39.97 -26.23
C ARG A 19 12.36 39.18 -26.14
N SER A 20 11.58 39.09 -27.22
CA SER A 20 10.35 38.27 -27.23
C SER A 20 10.66 36.78 -27.12
N ILE A 21 11.73 36.31 -27.78
CA ILE A 21 12.18 34.91 -27.69
C ILE A 21 12.66 34.61 -26.27
N ASP A 22 13.44 35.51 -25.66
CA ASP A 22 13.94 35.37 -24.29
C ASP A 22 12.80 35.37 -23.27
N GLN A 23 11.79 36.24 -23.45
CA GLN A 23 10.60 36.28 -22.59
C GLN A 23 9.77 35.00 -22.72
N GLN A 24 9.64 34.45 -23.92
CA GLN A 24 8.94 33.20 -24.15
C GLN A 24 9.70 32.01 -23.56
N ALA A 25 11.03 31.96 -23.74
CA ALA A 25 11.90 30.95 -23.14
C ALA A 25 11.84 30.99 -21.61
N LEU A 26 11.86 32.18 -21.01
CA LEU A 26 11.74 32.36 -19.56
C LEU A 26 10.36 31.92 -19.05
N LYS A 27 9.30 32.20 -19.79
CA LYS A 27 7.94 31.77 -19.44
C LYS A 27 7.79 30.25 -19.50
N VAL A 28 8.37 29.61 -20.53
CA VAL A 28 8.41 28.15 -20.64
C VAL A 28 9.21 27.54 -19.49
N ALA A 29 10.41 28.06 -19.22
CA ALA A 29 11.24 27.58 -18.11
C ALA A 29 10.53 27.69 -16.75
N ARG A 30 9.87 28.82 -16.46
CA ARG A 30 9.09 28.99 -15.23
C ARG A 30 7.92 28.01 -15.14
N ARG A 31 7.23 27.76 -16.24
CA ARG A 31 6.13 26.78 -16.28
C ARG A 31 6.64 25.37 -16.00
N THR A 32 7.76 24.98 -16.62
CA THR A 32 8.39 23.68 -16.38
C THR A 32 8.86 23.53 -14.94
N ILE A 33 9.40 24.59 -14.31
CA ILE A 33 9.78 24.54 -12.89
C ILE A 33 8.55 24.29 -12.01
N VAL A 34 7.43 24.97 -12.25
CA VAL A 34 6.20 24.77 -11.47
C VAL A 34 5.61 23.36 -11.68
N GLU A 35 5.62 22.86 -12.91
CA GLU A 35 5.16 21.49 -13.22
C GLU A 35 6.04 20.45 -12.51
N LEU A 36 7.38 20.61 -12.55
CA LEU A 36 8.32 19.72 -11.85
C LEU A 36 8.20 19.82 -10.33
N GLU A 37 8.01 21.02 -9.75
CA GLU A 37 7.81 21.18 -8.31
C GLU A 37 6.50 20.52 -7.84
N THR A 38 5.45 20.60 -8.66
CA THR A 38 4.16 19.94 -8.40
C THR A 38 4.29 18.42 -8.48
N GLU A 39 4.99 17.91 -9.50
CA GLU A 39 5.27 16.48 -9.64
C GLU A 39 6.16 15.97 -8.51
N MET A 40 7.20 16.72 -8.12
CA MET A 40 8.05 16.39 -6.98
C MET A 40 7.28 16.40 -5.65
N ALA A 41 6.33 17.32 -5.46
CA ALA A 41 5.49 17.35 -4.28
C ALA A 41 4.52 16.17 -4.24
N ALA A 42 3.90 15.82 -5.37
CA ALA A 42 3.05 14.63 -5.51
C ALA A 42 3.85 13.35 -5.26
N LEU A 43 5.01 13.17 -5.91
CA LEU A 43 5.90 12.03 -5.71
C LEU A 43 6.43 11.95 -4.27
N ARG A 44 6.68 13.08 -3.58
CA ARG A 44 7.07 13.08 -2.16
C ARG A 44 5.91 12.76 -1.22
N ALA A 45 4.70 13.20 -1.53
CA ALA A 45 3.49 12.86 -0.78
C ALA A 45 3.16 11.37 -0.96
N ASP A 46 3.23 10.85 -2.18
CA ASP A 46 3.09 9.44 -2.50
C ASP A 46 4.19 8.62 -1.82
N LEU A 47 5.47 9.03 -1.91
CA LEU A 47 6.55 8.35 -1.20
C LEU A 47 6.44 8.44 0.33
N SER A 48 5.84 9.50 0.91
CA SER A 48 5.60 9.60 2.36
C SER A 48 4.41 8.75 2.81
N PHE A 49 3.39 8.64 1.97
CA PHE A 49 2.25 7.73 2.14
C PHE A 49 2.71 6.27 2.01
N TYR A 50 3.48 5.94 0.96
CA TYR A 50 4.15 4.66 0.77
C TYR A 50 5.22 4.39 1.82
N ARG A 51 5.91 5.37 2.43
CA ARG A 51 6.82 5.12 3.58
C ARG A 51 6.07 4.91 4.88
N ASN A 52 4.90 5.53 5.05
CA ASN A 52 4.03 5.29 6.21
C ASN A 52 3.23 3.97 6.10
N ILE A 53 3.02 3.45 4.88
CA ILE A 53 2.42 2.12 4.61
C ILE A 53 3.49 1.03 4.38
N MET A 54 4.63 1.39 3.80
CA MET A 54 5.83 0.56 3.53
C MET A 54 7.09 1.15 4.18
N ALA A 55 7.17 1.14 5.51
CA ALA A 55 8.48 1.16 6.19
C ALA A 55 8.89 -0.27 6.59
N PRO A 56 9.39 -1.10 5.65
CA PRO A 56 10.22 -2.23 5.99
C PRO A 56 11.61 -1.68 6.33
N SER A 57 12.00 -1.73 7.59
CA SER A 57 13.42 -1.66 7.92
C SER A 57 14.07 -2.98 7.47
N GLU A 58 14.71 -3.02 6.30
CA GLU A 58 15.92 -3.83 5.98
C GLU A 58 15.98 -5.33 6.37
N THR A 59 14.86 -6.03 6.64
CA THR A 59 14.86 -7.36 7.32
C THR A 59 14.04 -8.43 6.59
N SER A 60 14.19 -8.60 5.27
CA SER A 60 13.41 -9.54 4.43
C SER A 60 13.75 -11.04 4.62
N LYS A 61 14.16 -11.45 5.82
CA LYS A 61 14.40 -12.85 6.21
C LYS A 61 13.54 -13.19 7.42
N GLY A 62 12.94 -14.38 7.44
CA GLY A 62 12.09 -14.87 8.53
C GLY A 62 10.63 -15.02 8.14
N LEU A 63 9.73 -14.84 9.11
CA LEU A 63 8.28 -14.99 8.93
C LEU A 63 7.73 -13.95 7.94
N GLN A 64 6.84 -14.36 7.04
CA GLN A 64 6.10 -13.48 6.14
C GLN A 64 4.65 -13.94 5.95
N VAL A 65 3.79 -12.98 5.61
CA VAL A 65 2.42 -13.22 5.15
C VAL A 65 2.41 -13.16 3.61
N ASP A 66 2.29 -14.32 2.98
CA ASP A 66 2.42 -14.46 1.52
C ASP A 66 1.12 -14.13 0.77
N ARG A 67 0.00 -14.68 1.21
CA ARG A 67 -1.28 -14.48 0.54
C ARG A 67 -2.45 -14.65 1.49
N LEU A 68 -3.51 -13.89 1.23
CA LEU A 68 -4.84 -14.11 1.74
C LEU A 68 -5.77 -14.30 0.54
N GLN A 69 -6.65 -15.28 0.62
CA GLN A 69 -7.69 -15.52 -0.37
C GLN A 69 -9.04 -15.57 0.33
N LEU A 70 -10.07 -14.99 -0.28
CA LEU A 70 -11.44 -15.03 0.20
C LEU A 70 -12.34 -15.64 -0.87
N HIS A 71 -13.23 -16.52 -0.43
CA HIS A 71 -14.26 -17.14 -1.26
C HIS A 71 -15.61 -17.00 -0.60
N LYS A 72 -16.69 -16.86 -1.37
CA LYS A 72 -18.04 -16.84 -0.80
C LYS A 72 -18.34 -18.18 -0.15
N GLY A 73 -18.74 -18.15 1.12
CA GLY A 73 -19.14 -19.33 1.87
C GLY A 73 -20.55 -19.80 1.49
N HIS A 74 -21.05 -20.79 2.25
CA HIS A 74 -22.35 -21.41 1.99
C HIS A 74 -23.52 -20.58 2.54
N LEU A 75 -23.28 -19.78 3.58
CA LEU A 75 -24.27 -18.91 4.20
C LEU A 75 -24.17 -17.47 3.68
N ALA A 76 -25.26 -16.72 3.81
CA ALA A 76 -25.25 -15.29 3.51
C ALA A 76 -24.23 -14.56 4.39
N HIS A 77 -23.48 -13.63 3.80
CA HIS A 77 -22.43 -12.85 4.48
C HIS A 77 -21.28 -13.67 5.07
N GLN A 78 -21.20 -14.96 4.74
CA GLN A 78 -20.08 -15.84 5.10
C GLN A 78 -19.02 -15.84 4.01
N TRP A 79 -17.75 -15.84 4.40
CA TRP A 79 -16.61 -16.04 3.52
C TRP A 79 -15.68 -17.11 4.08
N ASP A 80 -15.21 -17.98 3.21
CA ASP A 80 -14.14 -18.91 3.50
C ASP A 80 -12.82 -18.19 3.21
N PHE A 81 -11.86 -18.27 4.12
CA PHE A 81 -10.54 -17.67 3.96
C PHE A 81 -9.44 -18.71 3.94
N ARG A 82 -8.38 -18.43 3.16
CA ARG A 82 -7.10 -19.14 3.21
C ARG A 82 -5.97 -18.15 3.33
N LEU A 83 -5.22 -18.25 4.42
CA LEU A 83 -4.06 -17.42 4.73
C LEU A 83 -2.78 -18.25 4.65
N THR A 84 -1.85 -17.88 3.77
CA THR A 84 -0.56 -18.55 3.62
C THR A 84 0.53 -17.76 4.33
N LEU A 85 1.18 -18.41 5.31
CA LEU A 85 2.38 -17.89 5.99
C LEU A 85 3.62 -18.61 5.44
N VAL A 86 4.71 -17.88 5.22
CA VAL A 86 5.97 -18.44 4.69
C VAL A 86 7.18 -18.03 5.53
N GLN A 87 8.23 -18.83 5.50
CA GLN A 87 9.53 -18.51 6.10
C GLN A 87 10.54 -18.28 4.98
N VAL A 88 11.08 -17.06 4.85
CA VAL A 88 12.03 -16.69 3.81
C VAL A 88 13.45 -16.68 4.36
N GLY A 89 14.39 -17.32 3.65
CA GLY A 89 15.80 -17.35 4.04
C GLY A 89 16.21 -18.66 4.74
N ASN A 90 16.71 -18.57 5.99
CA ASN A 90 17.29 -19.74 6.67
C ASN A 90 16.21 -20.64 7.28
N ASN A 91 15.69 -21.59 6.48
CA ASN A 91 14.64 -22.53 6.87
C ASN A 91 15.20 -23.81 7.51
N LYS A 92 16.31 -23.70 8.25
CA LYS A 92 16.94 -24.84 8.93
C LYS A 92 16.16 -25.30 10.16
N SER A 93 15.37 -24.42 10.78
CA SER A 93 14.57 -24.68 11.97
C SER A 93 13.11 -24.30 11.77
N TYR A 94 12.22 -24.96 12.52
CA TYR A 94 10.82 -24.58 12.61
C TYR A 94 10.68 -23.18 13.24
N ILE A 95 9.68 -22.45 12.78
CA ILE A 95 9.15 -21.23 13.38
C ILE A 95 7.78 -21.52 13.96
N SER A 96 7.48 -20.98 15.14
CA SER A 96 6.16 -21.11 15.80
C SER A 96 5.70 -19.78 16.36
N GLY A 97 4.40 -19.59 16.49
CA GLY A 97 3.83 -18.40 17.12
C GLY A 97 2.34 -18.26 16.87
N VAL A 98 1.87 -17.02 16.75
CA VAL A 98 0.45 -16.69 16.64
C VAL A 98 0.23 -15.71 15.49
N VAL A 99 -0.83 -15.93 14.71
CA VAL A 99 -1.32 -14.97 13.72
C VAL A 99 -2.72 -14.48 14.07
N ALA A 100 -2.91 -13.16 14.00
CA ALA A 100 -4.18 -12.50 14.17
C ALA A 100 -4.63 -11.90 12.83
N VAL A 101 -5.93 -11.92 12.60
CA VAL A 101 -6.58 -11.31 11.44
C VAL A 101 -7.64 -10.33 11.95
N ASN A 102 -7.64 -9.12 11.41
CA ASN A 102 -8.60 -8.08 11.74
C ASN A 102 -9.29 -7.61 10.46
N LEU A 103 -10.61 -7.48 10.52
CA LEU A 103 -11.42 -6.91 9.46
C LEU A 103 -11.68 -5.43 9.75
N ILE A 104 -11.26 -4.57 8.84
CA ILE A 104 -11.40 -3.11 8.97
C ILE A 104 -12.48 -2.66 7.99
N GLY A 105 -13.41 -1.85 8.48
CA GLY A 105 -14.53 -1.40 7.66
C GLY A 105 -15.26 -0.22 8.27
N ARG A 106 -16.52 -0.09 7.87
CA ARG A 106 -17.43 0.93 8.40
C ARG A 106 -18.77 0.33 8.79
N ARG A 107 -19.33 0.79 9.91
CA ARG A 107 -20.73 0.57 10.32
C ARG A 107 -21.33 1.92 10.70
N ASP A 108 -22.52 2.21 10.19
CA ASP A 108 -23.22 3.49 10.42
C ASP A 108 -22.40 4.75 10.10
N GLY A 109 -21.44 4.63 9.18
CA GLY A 109 -20.56 5.71 8.76
C GLY A 109 -19.28 5.88 9.59
N GLU A 110 -19.16 5.19 10.73
CA GLU A 110 -17.97 5.20 11.57
C GLU A 110 -17.01 4.07 11.21
N ARG A 111 -15.71 4.30 11.42
CA ARG A 111 -14.68 3.27 11.20
C ARG A 111 -14.74 2.26 12.35
N GLU A 112 -14.89 0.99 12.02
CA GLU A 112 -14.91 -0.12 12.97
C GLU A 112 -13.86 -1.16 12.58
N VAL A 113 -13.23 -1.77 13.57
CA VAL A 113 -12.26 -2.86 13.41
C VAL A 113 -12.75 -4.05 14.21
N ILE A 114 -12.94 -5.19 13.55
CA ILE A 114 -13.46 -6.41 14.15
C ILE A 114 -12.38 -7.49 14.09
N ALA A 115 -12.04 -8.10 15.22
CA ALA A 115 -11.09 -9.20 15.24
C ALA A 115 -11.72 -10.48 14.70
N LEU A 116 -10.94 -11.35 14.06
CA LEU A 116 -11.45 -12.59 13.46
C LEU A 116 -12.17 -13.51 14.47
N ARG A 117 -11.77 -13.49 15.75
CA ARG A 117 -12.46 -14.22 16.82
C ARG A 117 -13.94 -13.84 16.97
N ASP A 118 -14.26 -12.58 16.68
CA ASP A 118 -15.62 -12.05 16.80
C ASP A 118 -16.43 -12.31 15.51
N LEU A 119 -15.78 -12.80 14.45
CA LEU A 119 -16.36 -13.13 13.15
C LEU A 119 -16.41 -14.64 12.90
N SER A 120 -15.76 -15.46 13.74
CA SER A 120 -15.58 -16.89 13.50
C SER A 120 -15.79 -17.68 14.78
N GLU A 121 -16.81 -18.53 14.81
CA GLU A 121 -17.08 -19.45 15.93
C GLU A 121 -15.99 -20.54 16.07
N GLN A 122 -15.09 -20.66 15.09
CA GLN A 122 -14.02 -21.66 15.07
C GLN A 122 -12.72 -21.15 15.73
N ILE A 123 -12.65 -19.87 16.10
CA ILE A 123 -11.42 -19.21 16.56
C ILE A 123 -11.68 -18.56 17.92
N ASP A 124 -11.46 -19.34 18.99
CA ASP A 124 -11.69 -18.89 20.38
C ASP A 124 -10.52 -18.07 20.97
N ASP A 125 -9.30 -18.25 20.45
CA ASP A 125 -8.07 -17.67 21.00
C ASP A 125 -7.74 -16.28 20.40
N LEU A 126 -6.81 -15.53 21.02
CA LEU A 126 -6.36 -14.20 20.54
C LEU A 126 -5.77 -14.18 19.11
N GLY A 127 -5.64 -15.35 18.48
CA GLY A 127 -5.18 -15.59 17.12
C GLY A 127 -4.99 -17.09 16.89
N VAL A 128 -4.64 -17.47 15.67
CA VAL A 128 -4.38 -18.87 15.29
C VAL A 128 -2.91 -19.19 15.53
N LYS A 129 -2.64 -20.29 16.26
CA LYS A 129 -1.28 -20.77 16.48
C LYS A 129 -0.73 -21.41 15.20
N PHE A 130 0.51 -21.10 14.85
CA PHE A 130 1.20 -21.72 13.71
C PHE A 130 2.50 -22.38 14.15
N ARG A 131 2.93 -23.40 13.40
CA ARG A 131 4.26 -24.00 13.54
C ARG A 131 4.66 -24.68 12.23
N PHE A 132 5.66 -24.15 11.55
CA PHE A 132 6.08 -24.66 10.24
C PHE A 132 7.57 -24.43 9.96
N ARG A 133 8.07 -25.03 8.88
CA ARG A 133 9.46 -24.88 8.43
C ARG A 133 9.57 -24.12 7.10
N TYR A 134 8.58 -24.25 6.23
CA TYR A 134 8.58 -23.63 4.91
C TYR A 134 7.39 -22.70 4.77
N PHE A 135 6.19 -23.25 4.92
CA PHE A 135 4.95 -22.52 4.90
C PHE A 135 3.87 -23.26 5.71
N GLN A 136 2.79 -22.55 6.02
CA GLN A 136 1.56 -23.12 6.56
C GLN A 136 0.37 -22.32 6.05
N ASP A 137 -0.68 -23.03 5.63
CA ASP A 137 -1.98 -22.43 5.36
C ASP A 137 -2.83 -22.46 6.64
N VAL A 138 -3.51 -21.35 6.89
CA VAL A 138 -4.51 -21.18 7.94
C VAL A 138 -5.84 -20.95 7.24
N GLU A 139 -6.76 -21.88 7.43
CA GLU A 139 -8.08 -21.85 6.81
C GLU A 139 -9.16 -21.68 7.87
N GLY A 140 -10.27 -21.09 7.49
CA GLY A 140 -11.45 -20.95 8.33
C GLY A 140 -12.53 -20.14 7.64
N THR A 141 -13.58 -19.83 8.41
CA THR A 141 -14.70 -19.03 7.92
C THR A 141 -14.83 -17.73 8.70
N LEU A 142 -15.25 -16.67 8.03
CA LEU A 142 -15.61 -15.39 8.64
C LEU A 142 -17.06 -15.05 8.28
N GLN A 143 -17.83 -14.61 9.28
CA GLN A 143 -19.21 -14.16 9.15
C GLN A 143 -19.23 -12.65 9.33
N ILE A 144 -19.59 -11.92 8.27
CA ILE A 144 -19.67 -10.46 8.34
C ILE A 144 -20.97 -10.06 9.03
N PRO A 145 -20.92 -9.21 10.08
CA PRO A 145 -22.12 -8.72 10.74
C PRO A 145 -22.95 -7.82 9.82
N ASP A 146 -24.27 -7.86 10.02
CA ASP A 146 -25.18 -6.99 9.27
C ASP A 146 -24.84 -5.51 9.47
N GLY A 147 -24.95 -4.73 8.39
CA GLY A 147 -24.63 -3.29 8.39
C GLY A 147 -23.13 -2.96 8.37
N PHE A 148 -22.24 -3.94 8.53
CA PHE A 148 -20.80 -3.71 8.39
C PHE A 148 -20.36 -3.80 6.92
N ARG A 149 -19.60 -2.81 6.48
CA ARG A 149 -19.01 -2.74 5.14
C ARG A 149 -17.49 -2.89 5.24
N PRO A 150 -16.93 -4.06 4.90
CA PRO A 150 -15.48 -4.25 4.91
C PRO A 150 -14.78 -3.36 3.88
N VAL A 151 -13.57 -2.95 4.21
CA VAL A 151 -12.69 -2.15 3.35
C VAL A 151 -11.32 -2.80 3.24
N GLU A 152 -10.76 -3.29 4.35
CA GLU A 152 -9.44 -3.92 4.38
C GLU A 152 -9.43 -5.13 5.32
N VAL A 153 -8.51 -6.07 5.06
CA VAL A 153 -8.15 -7.14 5.99
C VAL A 153 -6.71 -6.98 6.40
N GLN A 154 -6.47 -6.82 7.71
CA GLN A 154 -5.13 -6.74 8.28
C GLN A 154 -4.74 -8.09 8.90
N VAL A 155 -3.58 -8.60 8.52
CA VAL A 155 -3.01 -9.83 9.06
C VAL A 155 -1.71 -9.50 9.81
N VAL A 156 -1.62 -9.92 11.07
CA VAL A 156 -0.45 -9.72 11.92
C VAL A 156 0.00 -11.07 12.47
N ALA A 157 1.13 -11.58 11.99
CA ALA A 157 1.76 -12.80 12.48
C ALA A 157 2.98 -12.48 13.34
N ARG A 158 3.15 -13.19 14.45
CA ARG A 158 4.27 -13.04 15.37
C ARG A 158 4.80 -14.40 15.75
N ALA A 159 6.09 -14.67 15.50
CA ALA A 159 6.73 -15.87 16.00
C ALA A 159 7.37 -15.68 17.39
N ASP A 160 7.55 -16.79 18.08
CA ASP A 160 8.20 -16.88 19.38
C ASP A 160 9.74 -16.77 19.21
N GLY A 161 10.41 -15.98 20.04
CA GLY A 161 11.89 -15.89 20.09
C GLY A 161 12.52 -14.59 19.57
N GLY A 162 13.85 -14.51 19.63
CA GLY A 162 14.63 -13.27 19.57
C GLY A 162 15.18 -12.82 18.20
N LYS A 163 14.87 -13.51 17.10
CA LYS A 163 15.32 -13.11 15.75
C LYS A 163 14.11 -12.92 14.82
N SER A 164 13.65 -11.67 14.72
CA SER A 164 12.86 -11.09 13.62
C SER A 164 11.68 -11.92 13.08
N SER A 165 10.51 -11.85 13.73
CA SER A 165 9.39 -12.69 13.29
C SER A 165 8.02 -12.05 13.45
N ARG A 166 7.92 -10.72 13.45
CA ARG A 166 6.64 -10.08 13.18
C ARG A 166 6.53 -9.89 11.67
N ALA A 167 5.48 -10.45 11.09
CA ALA A 167 5.05 -10.18 9.74
C ALA A 167 3.69 -9.49 9.79
N GLU A 168 3.51 -8.46 8.98
CA GLU A 168 2.25 -7.76 8.90
C GLU A 168 1.95 -7.44 7.44
N ARG A 169 0.70 -7.66 7.04
CA ARG A 169 0.24 -7.33 5.70
C ARG A 169 -1.23 -6.96 5.73
N THR A 170 -1.56 -5.90 5.03
CA THR A 170 -2.93 -5.47 4.79
C THR A 170 -3.31 -5.81 3.36
N PHE A 171 -4.55 -6.25 3.18
CA PHE A 171 -5.14 -6.61 1.90
C PHE A 171 -6.39 -5.76 1.69
N ASP A 172 -6.57 -5.23 0.50
CA ASP A 172 -7.80 -4.53 0.14
C ASP A 172 -8.95 -5.53 -0.01
N TRP A 173 -10.12 -5.21 0.55
CA TRP A 173 -11.26 -6.11 0.52
C TRP A 173 -11.83 -6.31 -0.89
N GLN A 174 -11.88 -5.25 -1.71
CA GLN A 174 -12.38 -5.36 -3.08
C GLN A 174 -11.44 -6.26 -3.89
N GLU A 175 -10.13 -6.06 -3.81
CA GLU A 175 -9.15 -6.91 -4.50
C GLU A 175 -9.25 -8.39 -4.11
N LEU A 176 -9.55 -8.68 -2.84
CA LEU A 176 -9.73 -10.06 -2.37
C LEU A 176 -11.02 -10.73 -2.88
N THR A 177 -12.03 -9.94 -3.23
CA THR A 177 -13.38 -10.42 -3.51
C THR A 177 -13.83 -10.25 -4.96
N GLU A 178 -13.07 -9.50 -5.78
CA GLU A 178 -13.34 -9.23 -7.20
C GLU A 178 -12.90 -10.31 -8.19
N ASN A 179 -12.71 -11.56 -7.75
CA ASN A 179 -12.43 -12.69 -8.66
C ASN A 179 -13.67 -13.20 -9.41
#